data_AF-L0ICT8-F1
#
_entry.id   AF-L0ICT8-F1
#
_cell.length_a   1.000
_cell.length_b   1.000
_cell.length_c   1.000
_cell.angle_alpha   90.00
_cell.angle_beta   90.00
_cell.angle_gamma   90.00
#
_symmetry.space_group_name_H-M   'P 1'
#
loop_
_entity.id
_entity.type
_entity.pdbx_description
1 polymer ?
#
loop_
_entity_poly.entity_id
_entity_poly.type
_entity_poly.pdbx_seq_one_letter_code
_entity_poly.pdbx_strand_id
1 'polypeptide(L)'
;MVAVSSEETGRRHYLYIGQSWGRKAEENVEEWGLQDVETLLLAMQEEQGELAQAFLEAAYEGGDPERVAEELADLGALCFQLRWSLNDCHGQPGGDHRVE
;
A
#
# COMPACT_ATOMS: atom_id res chain seq x y z
N MET A 1 -35.34 -3.89 -11.23
CA MET A 1 -34.19 -4.43 -10.48
C MET A 1 -33.15 -4.84 -11.51
N VAL A 2 -32.09 -4.05 -11.72
CA VAL A 2 -31.08 -4.33 -12.75
C VAL A 2 -30.06 -5.30 -12.15
N ALA A 3 -29.93 -6.48 -12.75
CA ALA A 3 -28.90 -7.44 -12.38
C ALA A 3 -27.55 -6.88 -12.84
N VAL A 4 -26.75 -6.39 -11.90
CA VAL A 4 -25.36 -5.99 -12.15
C VAL A 4 -24.56 -7.26 -12.41
N SER A 5 -23.83 -7.33 -13.53
CA SER A 5 -23.06 -8.52 -13.89
C SER A 5 -21.93 -8.75 -12.87
N SER A 6 -21.58 -10.02 -12.62
CA SER A 6 -20.47 -10.39 -11.72
C SER A 6 -19.14 -9.72 -12.08
N GLU A 7 -18.92 -9.39 -13.36
CA GLU A 7 -17.73 -8.67 -13.82
C GLU A 7 -17.75 -7.19 -13.44
N GLU A 8 -18.92 -6.55 -13.45
CA GLU A 8 -19.08 -5.14 -13.06
C GLU A 8 -18.95 -4.95 -11.54
N THR A 9 -19.40 -5.95 -10.77
CA THR A 9 -19.20 -6.01 -9.32
C THR A 9 -17.71 -6.22 -8.97
N GLY A 10 -17.04 -7.14 -9.68
CA GLY A 10 -15.59 -7.34 -9.56
C GLY A 10 -14.80 -6.08 -9.94
N ARG A 11 -15.24 -5.33 -10.97
CA ARG A 11 -14.65 -4.04 -11.35
C ARG A 11 -14.66 -2.99 -10.26
N ARG A 12 -15.76 -2.87 -9.52
CA ARG A 12 -15.85 -1.92 -8.41
C ARG A 12 -15.02 -2.33 -7.20
N HIS A 13 -14.84 -3.63 -6.99
CA HIS A 13 -14.16 -4.16 -5.83
C HIS A 13 -12.65 -3.86 -5.81
N TYR A 14 -11.94 -4.08 -6.92
CA TYR A 14 -10.50 -3.73 -6.96
C TYR A 14 -10.24 -2.23 -6.92
N LEU A 15 -11.15 -1.40 -7.46
CA LEU A 15 -11.05 0.05 -7.36
C LEU A 15 -11.21 0.51 -5.91
N TYR A 16 -12.13 -0.11 -5.16
CA TYR A 16 -12.32 0.18 -3.75
C TYR A 16 -11.10 -0.18 -2.90
N ILE A 17 -10.54 -1.39 -3.10
CA ILE A 17 -9.34 -1.82 -2.37
C ILE A 17 -8.16 -0.90 -2.71
N GLY A 18 -7.92 -0.63 -3.99
CA GLY A 18 -6.85 0.27 -4.41
C GLY A 18 -7.01 1.70 -3.87
N GLN A 19 -8.25 2.21 -3.79
CA GLN A 19 -8.52 3.52 -3.16
C GLN A 19 -8.25 3.49 -1.65
N SER A 20 -8.65 2.42 -0.95
CA SER A 20 -8.40 2.28 0.49
C SER A 20 -6.91 2.25 0.80
N TRP A 21 -6.13 1.47 0.04
CA TRP A 21 -4.69 1.38 0.22
C TRP A 21 -3.98 2.67 -0.18
N GLY A 22 -4.41 3.30 -1.28
CA GLY A 22 -3.90 4.60 -1.71
C GLY A 22 -4.13 5.69 -0.66
N ARG A 23 -5.32 5.74 -0.06
CA ARG A 23 -5.62 6.68 1.03
C ARG A 23 -4.74 6.43 2.25
N LYS A 24 -4.58 5.17 2.66
CA LYS A 24 -3.70 4.83 3.78
C LYS A 24 -2.24 5.18 3.49
N ALA A 25 -1.80 5.03 2.24
CA ALA A 25 -0.48 5.47 1.80
C ALA A 25 -0.31 7.00 1.90
N GLU A 26 -1.34 7.79 1.55
CA GLU A 26 -1.34 9.24 1.75
C GLU A 26 -1.24 9.60 3.24
N GLU A 27 -2.01 8.93 4.10
CA GLU A 27 -1.99 9.13 5.56
C GLU A 27 -0.60 8.85 6.16
N ASN A 28 0.06 7.77 5.75
CA ASN A 28 1.44 7.46 6.16
C ASN A 28 2.44 8.53 5.71
N VAL A 29 2.29 9.07 4.48
CA VAL A 29 3.16 10.14 3.96
C VAL A 29 2.90 11.46 4.67
N GLU A 30 1.65 11.76 5.04
CA GLU A 30 1.33 12.95 5.84
C GLU A 30 1.97 12.89 7.23
N GLU A 31 2.04 11.70 7.84
CA GLU A 31 2.61 11.52 9.17
C GLU A 31 4.15 11.52 9.17
N TRP A 32 4.77 10.77 8.25
CA TRP A 32 6.21 10.49 8.30
C TRP A 32 7.01 11.06 7.12
N GLY A 33 6.34 11.62 6.12
CA GLY A 33 6.94 11.98 4.83
C GLY A 33 7.15 10.78 3.92
N LEU A 34 7.41 11.04 2.64
CA LEU A 34 7.76 9.99 1.68
C LEU A 34 9.17 9.45 1.99
N GLN A 35 9.23 8.16 2.32
CA GLN A 35 10.48 7.49 2.65
C GLN A 35 11.27 7.09 1.38
N ASP A 36 12.58 6.89 1.56
CA ASP A 36 13.43 6.34 0.51
C ASP A 36 13.13 4.86 0.23
N VAL A 37 13.62 4.36 -0.90
CA VAL A 37 13.37 2.98 -1.37
C VAL A 37 13.86 1.92 -0.38
N GLU A 38 15.02 2.13 0.28
CA GLU A 38 15.57 1.14 1.21
C GLU A 38 14.69 1.04 2.46
N THR A 39 14.32 2.19 3.02
CA THR A 39 13.41 2.27 4.18
C THR A 39 12.05 1.63 3.87
N LEU A 40 11.47 1.90 2.69
CA LEU A 40 10.20 1.29 2.29
C LEU A 40 10.30 -0.22 2.13
N LEU A 41 11.39 -0.75 1.56
CA LEU A 41 11.58 -2.19 1.41
C LEU A 41 11.78 -2.92 2.75
N LEU A 42 12.35 -2.25 3.75
CA LEU A 42 12.46 -2.78 5.11
C LEU A 42 11.09 -2.79 5.80
N ALA A 43 10.35 -1.69 5.75
CA ALA A 43 8.98 -1.63 6.28
C ALA A 43 8.09 -2.70 5.63
N MET A 44 8.21 -2.93 4.32
CA MET A 44 7.45 -3.99 3.64
C MET A 44 7.76 -5.39 4.16
N GLN A 45 9.00 -5.65 4.62
CA GLN A 45 9.35 -6.94 5.23
C GLN A 45 8.72 -7.10 6.61
N GLU A 46 8.65 -6.00 7.39
CA GLU A 46 7.97 -5.98 8.68
C GLU A 46 6.48 -6.29 8.51
N GLU A 47 5.79 -5.54 7.65
CA GLU A 47 4.35 -5.76 7.36
C GLU A 47 4.05 -7.15 6.78
N GLN A 48 4.96 -7.69 5.95
CA GLN A 48 4.82 -9.06 5.47
C GLN A 48 4.92 -10.08 6.61
N GLY A 49 5.80 -9.84 7.59
CA GLY A 49 5.92 -10.64 8.79
C GLY A 49 4.67 -10.57 9.66
N GLU A 50 4.13 -9.37 9.87
CA GLU A 50 2.90 -9.14 10.63
C GLU A 50 1.69 -9.79 9.96
N LEU A 51 1.54 -9.65 8.65
CA LEU A 51 0.51 -10.34 7.88
C LEU A 51 0.58 -11.86 8.03
N ALA A 52 1.79 -12.43 7.94
CA ALA A 52 1.98 -13.86 8.13
C ALA A 52 1.62 -14.30 9.55
N GLN A 53 2.02 -13.51 10.56
CA GLN A 53 1.68 -13.77 11.95
C GLN A 53 0.17 -13.70 12.19
N ALA A 54 -0.49 -12.62 11.77
CA ALA A 54 -1.94 -12.43 11.90
C ALA A 54 -2.70 -13.60 11.26
N PHE A 55 -2.25 -14.09 10.10
CA PHE A 55 -2.86 -15.25 9.46
C PHE A 55 -2.70 -16.53 10.29
N LEU A 56 -1.50 -16.79 10.81
CA LEU A 56 -1.24 -17.99 11.63
C LEU A 56 -2.01 -17.93 12.95
N GLU A 57 -2.04 -16.79 13.62
CA GLU A 57 -2.79 -16.56 14.86
C GLU A 57 -4.29 -16.79 14.63
N ALA A 58 -4.86 -16.19 13.58
CA ALA A 58 -6.28 -16.36 13.25
C ALA A 58 -6.63 -17.81 12.88
N ALA A 59 -5.75 -18.50 12.15
CA ALA A 59 -6.00 -19.86 11.69
C ALA A 59 -5.83 -20.92 12.78
N TYR A 60 -4.89 -20.74 13.70
CA TYR A 60 -4.43 -21.81 14.60
C TYR A 60 -4.51 -21.46 16.09
N GLU A 61 -4.58 -20.18 16.44
CA GLU A 61 -4.48 -19.71 17.83
C GLU A 61 -5.74 -18.98 18.32
N GLY A 62 -6.78 -18.91 17.48
CA GLY A 62 -8.02 -18.20 17.79
C GLY A 62 -7.86 -16.68 17.78
N GLY A 63 -6.85 -16.17 17.06
CA GLY A 63 -6.63 -14.75 16.82
C GLY A 63 -7.74 -14.13 15.97
N ASP A 64 -7.73 -12.80 15.90
CA ASP A 64 -8.73 -12.04 15.16
C ASP A 64 -8.49 -12.12 13.64
N PRO A 65 -9.42 -12.66 12.85
CA PRO A 65 -9.30 -12.71 11.39
C PRO A 65 -9.36 -11.33 10.72
N GLU A 66 -9.91 -10.30 11.38
CA GLU A 66 -9.96 -8.94 10.82
C GLU A 66 -8.55 -8.33 10.71
N ARG A 67 -7.64 -8.67 11.64
CA ARG A 67 -6.24 -8.24 11.60
C ARG A 67 -5.53 -8.65 10.31
N VAL A 68 -5.87 -9.80 9.73
CA VAL A 68 -5.28 -10.23 8.43
C VAL A 68 -5.58 -9.21 7.33
N ALA A 69 -6.78 -8.63 7.32
CA ALA A 69 -7.15 -7.62 6.34
C ALA A 69 -6.48 -6.26 6.62
N GLU A 70 -6.25 -5.94 7.89
CA GLU A 70 -5.53 -4.75 8.34
C GLU A 70 -4.06 -4.81 7.89
N GLU A 71 -3.32 -5.85 8.26
CA GLU A 71 -1.90 -5.98 7.90
C GLU A 71 -1.71 -6.06 6.36
N LEU A 72 -2.68 -6.65 5.66
CA LEU A 72 -2.67 -6.66 4.19
C LEU A 72 -2.86 -5.26 3.60
N ALA A 73 -3.67 -4.41 4.25
CA ALA A 73 -3.87 -3.03 3.83
C ALA A 73 -2.63 -2.16 4.12
N ASP A 74 -1.94 -2.40 5.22
CA ASP A 74 -0.65 -1.78 5.53
C ASP A 74 0.42 -2.10 4.48
N LEU A 75 0.62 -3.38 4.18
CA LEU A 75 1.52 -3.81 3.11
C LEU A 75 1.10 -3.23 1.74
N GLY A 76 -0.20 -3.17 1.48
CA GLY A 76 -0.80 -2.56 0.30
C GLY A 76 -0.44 -1.07 0.16
N ALA A 77 -0.53 -0.31 1.24
CA ALA A 77 -0.16 1.10 1.28
C ALA A 77 1.32 1.33 0.98
N LEU A 78 2.21 0.48 1.52
CA LEU A 78 3.64 0.56 1.24
C LEU A 78 3.98 0.31 -0.24
N CYS A 79 3.18 -0.51 -0.96
CA CYS A 79 3.36 -0.70 -2.39
C CYS A 79 3.10 0.58 -3.20
N PHE A 80 2.14 1.42 -2.78
CA PHE A 80 1.90 2.72 -3.39
C PHE A 80 3.06 3.68 -3.12
N GLN A 81 3.50 3.76 -1.87
CA GLN A 81 4.63 4.62 -1.48
C GLN A 81 5.92 4.24 -2.20
N LEU A 82 6.21 2.93 -2.34
CA LEU A 82 7.35 2.45 -3.12
C LEU A 82 7.25 2.90 -4.58
N ARG A 83 6.05 2.82 -5.17
CA ARG A 83 5.86 3.31 -6.54
C ARG A 83 6.08 4.81 -6.65
N TRP A 84 5.60 5.60 -5.69
CA TRP A 84 5.82 7.05 -5.65
C TRP A 84 7.31 7.37 -5.52
N SER A 85 8.00 6.75 -4.56
CA SER A 85 9.44 6.91 -4.32
C SER A 85 10.27 6.56 -5.56
N LEU A 86 9.94 5.46 -6.27
CA LEU A 86 10.58 5.10 -7.53
C LEU A 86 10.34 6.12 -8.65
N ASN A 87 9.12 6.65 -8.77
CA ASN A 87 8.80 7.66 -9.79
C ASN A 87 9.45 9.02 -9.48
N ASP A 88 9.54 9.40 -8.19
CA ASP A 88 10.23 10.61 -7.74
C ASP A 88 11.75 10.49 -7.93
N CYS A 89 12.32 9.29 -7.75
CA CYS A 89 13.70 8.98 -8.14
C CYS A 89 13.94 9.02 -9.67
N HIS A 90 12.89 8.93 -10.49
CA HIS A 90 12.96 9.12 -11.94
C HIS A 90 12.70 10.57 -12.40
N GLY A 91 12.54 11.49 -11.44
CA GLY A 91 12.23 12.91 -11.63
C GLY A 91 13.41 13.86 -11.80
N GLN A 92 14.60 13.42 -12.24
CA GLN A 92 15.58 14.35 -12.84
C GLN A 92 16.64 13.66 -13.74
N PRO A 93 16.59 13.95 -15.05
CA PRO A 93 17.80 14.24 -15.80
C PRO A 93 17.70 15.59 -16.53
N GLY A 94 18.36 16.62 -16.00
CA GLY A 94 18.92 17.75 -16.76
C GLY A 94 18.05 19.01 -17.04
N GLY A 95 18.61 20.18 -16.67
CA GLY A 95 18.25 21.54 -17.12
C GLY A 95 17.40 22.33 -16.10
N ASP A 96 17.85 23.36 -15.41
CA ASP A 96 18.54 24.56 -15.91
C ASP A 96 19.36 25.19 -14.77
N HIS A 97 20.70 25.16 -14.86
CA HIS A 97 21.54 26.12 -14.14
C HIS A 97 21.59 27.39 -15.00
N ARG A 98 20.58 28.24 -14.86
CA ARG A 98 20.72 29.65 -15.21
C ARG A 98 21.34 30.37 -14.02
N VAL A 99 22.63 30.61 -14.16
CA VAL A 99 23.30 31.73 -13.50
C VAL A 99 23.10 32.92 -14.46
N GLU A 100 22.25 33.86 -14.08
CA GLU A 100 22.38 35.25 -14.51
C GLU A 100 23.12 36.05 -13.44
#